data_AF-A0A8J2WZQ3-F1
#
_entry.id   AF-A0A8J2WZQ3-F1
#
_cell.length_a   1.000
_cell.length_b   1.000
_cell.length_c   1.000
_cell.angle_alpha   90.00
_cell.angle_beta   90.00
_cell.angle_gamma   90.00
#
_symmetry.space_group_name_H-M   'P 1'
#
loop_
_entity.id
_entity.type
_entity.pdbx_description
1 polymer ?
#
loop_
_entity_poly.entity_id
_entity_poly.type
_entity_poly.pdbx_seq_one_letter_code
_entity_poly.pdbx_strand_id
1 'polypeptide(L)'
;MRLEPLVPETHGLPAVKAWVESGGDVNGIFDPDAHTGGREGCHPSLRHLEPGGEPLLSLAIGGVGLEGKAIVSRVRVFRDRRRLEHRLELIRYLLARGADPNFGKPMYLVAGSWCEEFRLIAGELLIDAGANLEAAAEHGYTPLARALDLYPYNNMEFIRLLLRRGASLDFPECSEVLSGVTRNRAEAFMQSQLRWFAFSDGEEDINRVEERLRLVTAVRAAGSWKSYCRTPHKSLVVFRSLLARGRARRRPLWDQPTPHALVRLFDPSLPNGVFWHVLSYWRETG
;
A
#
# COMPACT_ATOMS: atom_id res chain seq x y z
N MET A 1 -45.76 -14.56 14.56
CA MET A 1 -44.55 -13.72 14.55
C MET A 1 -44.34 -13.23 13.14
N ARG A 2 -44.63 -11.94 12.87
CA ARG A 2 -44.33 -11.32 11.57
C ARG A 2 -42.82 -11.13 11.51
N LEU A 3 -42.16 -11.86 10.61
CA LEU A 3 -40.77 -11.62 10.24
C LEU A 3 -40.74 -10.25 9.55
N GLU A 4 -40.00 -9.30 10.12
CA GLU A 4 -39.71 -8.04 9.45
C GLU A 4 -38.93 -8.33 8.15
N PRO A 5 -39.18 -7.59 7.06
CA PRO A 5 -38.46 -7.80 5.81
C PRO A 5 -37.00 -7.38 6.01
N LEU A 6 -36.08 -8.32 5.81
CA LEU A 6 -34.64 -8.06 5.81
C LEU A 6 -34.32 -6.95 4.81
N VAL A 7 -33.65 -5.90 5.31
CA VAL A 7 -33.18 -4.77 4.51
C VAL A 7 -32.22 -5.26 3.41
N PRO A 8 -32.31 -4.79 2.15
CA PRO A 8 -31.47 -5.21 1.02
C PRO A 8 -29.96 -4.88 1.13
N GLU A 9 -29.48 -4.45 2.30
CA GLU A 9 -28.15 -3.86 2.51
C GLU A 9 -27.12 -4.87 3.07
N THR A 10 -27.47 -6.15 3.20
CA THR A 10 -26.68 -7.19 3.90
C THR A 10 -26.02 -8.24 2.97
N HIS A 11 -25.92 -7.97 1.68
CA HIS A 11 -25.31 -8.87 0.71
C HIS A 11 -23.77 -8.82 0.81
N GLY A 12 -23.16 -9.85 1.41
CA GLY A 12 -21.71 -10.01 1.47
C GLY A 12 -21.25 -10.89 2.62
N LEU A 13 -21.02 -10.30 3.80
CA LEU A 13 -20.43 -11.00 4.94
C LEU A 13 -21.26 -12.21 5.44
N PRO A 14 -22.58 -12.12 5.72
CA PRO A 14 -23.33 -13.26 6.22
C PRO A 14 -23.46 -14.38 5.17
N ALA A 15 -23.56 -14.01 3.90
CA ALA A 15 -23.70 -14.93 2.78
C ALA A 15 -22.40 -15.72 2.51
N VAL A 16 -21.25 -15.03 2.49
CA VAL A 16 -19.94 -15.67 2.33
C VAL A 16 -19.59 -16.51 3.55
N LYS A 17 -19.91 -16.04 4.76
CA LYS A 17 -19.76 -16.83 6.00
C LYS A 17 -20.57 -18.13 5.94
N ALA A 18 -21.86 -18.04 5.61
CA ALA A 18 -22.73 -19.20 5.49
C ALA A 18 -22.22 -20.20 4.44
N TRP A 19 -21.68 -19.72 3.31
CA TRP A 19 -21.11 -20.58 2.28
C TRP A 19 -19.85 -21.31 2.73
N VAL A 20 -18.89 -20.62 3.34
CA VAL A 20 -17.67 -21.24 3.90
C VAL A 20 -18.05 -22.23 5.02
N GLU A 21 -19.04 -21.90 5.84
CA GLU A 21 -19.55 -22.80 6.90
C GLU A 21 -20.32 -24.00 6.36
N SER A 22 -20.92 -23.90 5.17
CA SER A 22 -21.53 -25.04 4.47
C SER A 22 -20.52 -25.96 3.77
N GLY A 23 -19.22 -25.68 3.89
CA GLY A 23 -18.13 -26.48 3.32
C GLY A 23 -17.62 -25.98 1.96
N GLY A 24 -17.97 -24.74 1.57
CA GLY A 24 -17.41 -24.10 0.38
C GLY A 24 -15.89 -23.88 0.49
N ASP A 25 -15.17 -24.12 -0.61
CA ASP A 25 -13.73 -23.90 -0.67
C ASP A 25 -13.40 -22.41 -0.59
N VAL A 26 -12.73 -21.98 0.48
CA VAL A 26 -12.34 -20.57 0.69
C VAL A 26 -11.40 -20.05 -0.43
N ASN A 27 -10.70 -20.94 -1.12
CA ASN A 27 -9.84 -20.67 -2.28
C ASN A 27 -10.52 -21.02 -3.61
N GLY A 28 -11.82 -21.32 -3.58
CA GLY A 28 -12.60 -21.59 -4.76
C GLY A 28 -12.77 -20.34 -5.63
N ILE A 29 -12.91 -20.59 -6.92
CA ILE A 29 -13.41 -19.61 -7.87
C ILE A 29 -14.92 -19.49 -7.65
N PHE A 30 -15.42 -18.28 -7.37
CA PHE A 30 -16.86 -18.06 -7.32
C PHE A 30 -17.43 -18.10 -8.74
N ASP A 31 -17.90 -19.27 -9.17
CA ASP A 31 -18.65 -19.44 -10.40
C ASP A 31 -20.11 -19.78 -10.04
N PRO A 32 -21.08 -18.87 -10.28
CA PRO A 32 -22.47 -19.13 -9.97
C PRO A 32 -23.10 -20.25 -10.81
N ASP A 33 -22.41 -20.71 -11.87
CA ASP A 33 -22.89 -21.69 -12.84
C ASP A 33 -22.06 -23.00 -12.84
N ALA A 34 -20.99 -23.09 -12.03
CA ALA A 34 -20.20 -24.31 -11.96
C ALA A 34 -20.88 -25.37 -11.10
N HIS A 35 -21.32 -26.44 -11.77
CA HIS A 35 -21.92 -27.70 -11.31
C HIS A 35 -23.46 -27.73 -11.42
N THR A 36 -23.90 -28.09 -12.63
CA THR A 36 -25.22 -28.64 -12.99
C THR A 36 -26.41 -27.67 -13.02
N GLY A 37 -26.82 -27.27 -14.23
CA GLY A 37 -28.24 -27.02 -14.54
C GLY A 37 -28.91 -25.85 -13.79
N GLY A 38 -28.38 -24.64 -13.89
CA GLY A 38 -29.08 -23.42 -13.50
C GLY A 38 -28.91 -23.01 -12.03
N ARG A 39 -29.55 -21.87 -11.68
CA ARG A 39 -29.41 -21.07 -10.44
C ARG A 39 -29.67 -21.80 -9.10
N GLU A 40 -29.84 -23.11 -9.10
CA GLU A 40 -30.26 -23.91 -7.94
C GLU A 40 -29.08 -24.33 -7.03
N GLY A 41 -27.83 -24.33 -7.51
CA GLY A 41 -26.63 -24.60 -6.70
C GLY A 41 -26.03 -23.39 -5.97
N CYS A 42 -26.42 -22.17 -6.33
CA CYS A 42 -25.98 -20.95 -5.67
C CYS A 42 -26.74 -20.72 -4.35
N HIS A 43 -26.03 -20.47 -3.25
CA HIS A 43 -26.65 -19.96 -2.03
C HIS A 43 -27.48 -18.70 -2.38
N PRO A 44 -28.78 -18.62 -2.04
CA PRO A 44 -29.69 -17.59 -2.55
C PRO A 44 -29.18 -16.16 -2.38
N SER A 45 -28.43 -15.92 -1.30
CA SER A 45 -27.84 -14.63 -0.95
C SER A 45 -26.67 -14.18 -1.85
N LEU A 46 -26.10 -15.08 -2.66
CA LEU A 46 -24.92 -14.84 -3.53
C LEU A 46 -25.27 -14.77 -5.02
N ARG A 47 -26.54 -14.96 -5.39
CA ARG A 47 -27.05 -14.92 -6.77
C ARG A 47 -26.94 -13.55 -7.47
N HIS A 48 -26.55 -12.50 -6.73
CA HIS A 48 -26.37 -11.13 -7.23
C HIS A 48 -24.91 -10.79 -7.55
N LEU A 49 -23.97 -11.72 -7.31
CA LEU A 49 -22.58 -11.55 -7.69
C LEU A 49 -22.42 -11.86 -9.19
N GLU A 50 -21.68 -11.03 -9.92
CA GLU A 50 -21.46 -11.17 -11.37
C GLU A 50 -20.83 -12.54 -11.72
N PRO A 51 -21.28 -13.21 -12.80
CA PRO A 51 -20.68 -14.45 -13.28
C PRO A 51 -19.31 -14.17 -13.92
N GLY A 52 -18.29 -14.97 -13.58
CA GLY A 52 -16.95 -14.79 -14.13
C GLY A 52 -15.79 -15.39 -13.33
N GLY A 53 -16.03 -15.92 -12.11
CA GLY A 53 -15.00 -16.68 -11.43
C GLY A 53 -13.91 -15.85 -10.75
N GLU A 54 -14.27 -15.00 -9.80
CA GLU A 54 -13.27 -14.33 -8.97
C GLU A 54 -13.07 -15.04 -7.62
N PRO A 55 -11.83 -15.09 -7.09
CA PRO A 55 -11.59 -15.58 -5.74
C PRO A 55 -12.34 -14.77 -4.69
N LEU A 56 -12.85 -15.42 -3.65
CA LEU A 56 -13.61 -14.75 -2.58
C LEU A 56 -12.86 -13.58 -1.94
N LEU A 57 -11.54 -13.72 -1.79
CA LEU A 57 -10.69 -12.68 -1.24
C LEU A 57 -10.60 -11.47 -2.19
N SER A 58 -10.51 -11.69 -3.50
CA SER A 58 -10.56 -10.63 -4.52
C SER A 58 -11.91 -9.93 -4.54
N LEU A 59 -13.02 -10.66 -4.43
CA LEU A 59 -14.37 -10.10 -4.32
C LEU A 59 -14.54 -9.24 -3.06
N ALA A 60 -14.01 -9.68 -1.92
CA ALA A 60 -14.04 -8.91 -0.68
C ALA A 60 -13.29 -7.57 -0.81
N ILE A 61 -12.22 -7.55 -1.60
CA ILE A 61 -11.39 -6.36 -1.84
C ILE A 61 -12.00 -5.44 -2.90
N GLY A 62 -12.30 -5.97 -4.08
CA GLY A 62 -12.82 -5.23 -5.23
C GLY A 62 -14.24 -4.72 -5.01
N GLY A 63 -15.08 -5.51 -4.33
CA GLY A 63 -16.51 -5.28 -4.26
C GLY A 63 -17.22 -5.66 -5.56
N VAL A 64 -18.48 -6.06 -5.44
CA VAL A 64 -19.34 -6.37 -6.59
C VAL A 64 -19.41 -5.15 -7.52
N GLY A 65 -18.92 -5.28 -8.77
CA GLY A 65 -19.01 -4.23 -9.79
C GLY A 65 -17.69 -3.62 -10.29
N LEU A 66 -16.67 -4.45 -10.56
CA LEU A 66 -15.44 -4.00 -11.23
C LEU A 66 -15.54 -4.05 -12.76
N GLU A 67 -16.54 -3.39 -13.34
CA GLU A 67 -16.48 -2.98 -14.75
C GLU A 67 -16.18 -1.48 -14.89
N GLY A 68 -15.56 -1.14 -16.02
CA GLY A 68 -14.90 0.13 -16.26
C GLY A 68 -15.77 1.39 -16.25
N LYS A 69 -15.08 2.53 -16.16
CA LYS A 69 -15.48 3.85 -16.68
C LYS A 69 -16.52 4.72 -15.96
N ALA A 70 -16.81 4.54 -14.67
CA ALA A 70 -17.57 5.56 -13.91
C ALA A 70 -16.80 6.12 -12.70
N ILE A 71 -15.99 7.17 -12.93
CA ILE A 71 -15.09 7.80 -11.96
C ILE A 71 -15.85 8.45 -10.77
N VAL A 72 -17.07 8.96 -11.00
CA VAL A 72 -17.78 9.81 -10.03
C VAL A 72 -18.70 9.01 -9.08
N SER A 73 -19.29 7.89 -9.52
CA SER A 73 -20.10 7.01 -8.65
C SER A 73 -19.23 6.14 -7.73
N ARG A 74 -17.98 5.85 -8.15
CA ARG A 74 -17.00 5.03 -7.42
C ARG A 74 -16.48 5.66 -6.12
N VAL A 75 -16.35 6.98 -6.06
CA VAL A 75 -15.88 7.72 -4.87
C VAL A 75 -16.90 7.68 -3.72
N ARG A 76 -18.20 7.51 -4.03
CA ARG A 76 -19.27 7.50 -3.03
C ARG A 76 -19.33 6.19 -2.24
N VAL A 77 -18.94 5.06 -2.84
CA VAL A 77 -18.98 3.72 -2.20
C VAL A 77 -17.94 3.56 -1.10
N PHE A 78 -16.80 4.27 -1.20
CA PHE A 78 -15.69 4.19 -0.24
C PHE A 78 -15.78 5.18 0.94
N ARG A 79 -16.77 6.08 0.97
CA ARG A 79 -16.94 7.05 2.07
C ARG A 79 -17.77 6.52 3.24
N ASP A 80 -18.48 5.41 3.07
CA ASP A 80 -19.24 4.80 4.16
C ASP A 80 -18.32 3.94 5.03
N ARG A 81 -17.93 4.48 6.19
CA ARG A 81 -17.06 3.81 7.17
C ARG A 81 -17.59 2.45 7.58
N ARG A 82 -18.92 2.29 7.72
CA ARG A 82 -19.51 0.99 8.07
C ARG A 82 -19.20 -0.04 7.00
N ARG A 83 -19.33 0.30 5.72
CA ARG A 83 -19.02 -0.62 4.61
C ARG A 83 -17.54 -1.02 4.56
N LEU A 84 -16.64 -0.11 4.93
CA LEU A 84 -15.20 -0.41 5.03
C LEU A 84 -14.93 -1.44 6.13
N GLU A 85 -15.51 -1.23 7.32
CA GLU A 85 -15.37 -2.16 8.45
C GLU A 85 -15.87 -3.56 8.11
N HIS A 86 -17.04 -3.68 7.48
CA HIS A 86 -17.60 -4.98 7.07
C HIS A 86 -16.72 -5.71 6.04
N ARG A 87 -16.10 -4.99 5.11
CA ARG A 87 -15.16 -5.58 4.14
C ARG A 87 -13.87 -6.06 4.81
N LEU A 88 -13.30 -5.25 5.69
CA LEU A 88 -12.11 -5.62 6.45
C LEU A 88 -12.39 -6.83 7.33
N GLU A 89 -13.58 -6.91 7.93
CA GLU A 89 -14.02 -8.05 8.72
C GLU A 89 -14.19 -9.32 7.86
N LEU A 90 -14.71 -9.19 6.63
CA LEU A 90 -14.76 -10.29 5.66
C LEU A 90 -13.37 -10.79 5.28
N ILE A 91 -12.44 -9.88 4.98
CA ILE A 91 -11.04 -10.21 4.67
C ILE A 91 -10.40 -10.96 5.84
N ARG A 92 -10.54 -10.44 7.07
CA ARG A 92 -10.03 -11.10 8.28
C ARG A 92 -10.61 -12.51 8.44
N TYR A 93 -11.92 -12.66 8.24
CA TYR A 93 -12.59 -13.96 8.34
C TYR A 93 -12.07 -14.95 7.30
N LEU A 94 -11.96 -14.55 6.02
CA LEU A 94 -11.47 -15.41 4.95
C LEU A 94 -10.03 -15.86 5.20
N LEU A 95 -9.14 -14.92 5.57
CA LEU A 95 -7.75 -15.25 5.91
C LEU A 95 -7.66 -16.20 7.12
N ALA A 96 -8.48 -15.98 8.15
CA ALA A 96 -8.54 -16.88 9.31
C ALA A 96 -9.06 -18.29 8.99
N ARG A 97 -9.78 -18.45 7.87
CA ARG A 97 -10.26 -19.74 7.37
C ARG A 97 -9.31 -20.38 6.34
N GLY A 98 -8.13 -19.80 6.12
CA GLY A 98 -7.12 -20.35 5.22
C GLY A 98 -7.22 -19.88 3.77
N ALA A 99 -7.86 -18.73 3.53
CA ALA A 99 -7.76 -18.08 2.22
C ALA A 99 -6.29 -17.79 1.88
N ASP A 100 -5.84 -18.22 0.71
CA ASP A 100 -4.52 -17.94 0.17
C ASP A 100 -4.45 -16.44 -0.18
N PRO A 101 -3.57 -15.67 0.49
CA PRO A 101 -3.42 -14.23 0.23
C PRO A 101 -2.78 -13.93 -1.13
N ASN A 102 -2.47 -14.93 -1.95
CA ASN A 102 -1.92 -14.78 -3.29
C ASN A 102 -2.91 -15.16 -4.39
N PHE A 103 -3.95 -15.95 -4.05
CA PHE A 103 -4.92 -16.41 -5.02
C PHE A 103 -5.82 -15.25 -5.49
N GLY A 104 -5.82 -14.98 -6.80
CA GLY A 104 -6.54 -13.84 -7.37
C GLY A 104 -5.84 -12.49 -7.24
N LYS A 105 -4.56 -12.46 -6.86
CA LYS A 105 -3.73 -11.23 -6.75
C LYS A 105 -4.36 -10.14 -5.85
N PRO A 106 -4.83 -10.48 -4.64
CA PRO A 106 -5.55 -9.53 -3.77
C PRO A 106 -4.70 -8.31 -3.39
N MET A 107 -3.38 -8.48 -3.22
CA MET A 107 -2.47 -7.38 -2.92
C MET A 107 -2.43 -6.32 -4.04
N TYR A 108 -2.50 -6.74 -5.30
CA TYR A 108 -2.58 -5.82 -6.44
C TYR A 108 -3.89 -5.03 -6.45
N LEU A 109 -5.01 -5.69 -6.14
CA LEU A 109 -6.32 -5.05 -6.01
C LEU A 109 -6.36 -4.04 -4.87
N VAL A 110 -5.77 -4.38 -3.72
CA VAL A 110 -5.59 -3.45 -2.60
C VAL A 110 -4.77 -2.25 -3.04
N ALA A 111 -3.62 -2.44 -3.69
CA ALA A 111 -2.76 -1.34 -4.15
C ALA A 111 -3.50 -0.32 -5.04
N GLY A 112 -4.47 -0.79 -5.83
CA GLY A 112 -5.33 0.04 -6.69
C GLY A 112 -6.57 0.66 -6.03
N SER A 113 -6.82 0.41 -4.75
CA SER A 113 -8.00 0.98 -4.07
C SER A 113 -7.85 2.48 -3.85
N TRP A 114 -8.97 3.19 -3.89
CA TRP A 114 -9.01 4.65 -3.73
C TRP A 114 -9.06 5.09 -2.26
N CYS A 115 -9.40 4.18 -1.36
CA CYS A 115 -9.51 4.46 0.07
C CYS A 115 -8.17 4.18 0.76
N GLU A 116 -7.52 5.24 1.28
CA GLU A 116 -6.22 5.13 1.97
C GLU A 116 -6.31 4.23 3.22
N GLU A 117 -7.31 4.45 4.07
CA GLU A 117 -7.51 3.66 5.29
C GLU A 117 -7.71 2.17 4.97
N PHE A 118 -8.58 1.86 4.00
CA PHE A 118 -8.78 0.48 3.57
C PHE A 118 -7.50 -0.13 3.01
N ARG A 119 -6.75 0.61 2.19
CA ARG A 119 -5.49 0.12 1.63
C ARG A 119 -4.46 -0.24 2.66
N LEU A 120 -4.27 0.64 3.65
CA LEU A 120 -3.32 0.40 4.72
C LEU A 120 -3.74 -0.84 5.53
N ILE A 121 -4.99 -0.91 5.99
CA ILE A 121 -5.44 -2.01 6.84
C ILE A 121 -5.53 -3.34 6.07
N ALA A 122 -6.13 -3.34 4.87
CA ALA A 122 -6.22 -4.55 4.05
C ALA A 122 -4.84 -5.00 3.56
N GLY A 123 -3.96 -4.05 3.25
CA GLY A 123 -2.57 -4.31 2.92
C GLY A 123 -1.84 -5.02 4.05
N GLU A 124 -1.89 -4.46 5.27
CA GLU A 124 -1.29 -5.08 6.45
C GLU A 124 -1.82 -6.49 6.68
N LEU A 125 -3.13 -6.69 6.61
CA LEU A 125 -3.76 -8.00 6.74
C LEU A 125 -3.22 -9.03 5.75
N LEU A 126 -3.13 -8.66 4.47
CA LEU A 126 -2.63 -9.55 3.43
C LEU A 126 -1.13 -9.84 3.60
N ILE A 127 -0.32 -8.82 3.94
CA ILE A 127 1.11 -9.01 4.18
C ILE A 127 1.33 -9.93 5.39
N ASP A 128 0.59 -9.74 6.48
CA ASP A 128 0.66 -10.56 7.68
C ASP A 128 0.21 -12.00 7.42
N ALA A 129 -0.71 -12.21 6.47
CA ALA A 129 -1.10 -13.54 6.00
C ALA A 129 -0.10 -14.20 5.04
N GLY A 130 0.93 -13.48 4.56
CA GLY A 130 1.96 -14.01 3.65
C GLY A 130 1.77 -13.65 2.18
N ALA A 131 1.14 -12.51 1.87
CA ALA A 131 1.05 -12.02 0.50
C ALA A 131 2.42 -11.76 -0.14
N ASN A 132 2.58 -12.21 -1.37
CA ASN A 132 3.76 -12.00 -2.20
C ASN A 132 3.76 -10.57 -2.78
N LEU A 133 4.68 -9.74 -2.30
CA LEU A 133 4.83 -8.35 -2.73
C LEU A 133 5.35 -8.20 -4.17
N GLU A 134 5.89 -9.27 -4.74
CA GLU A 134 6.44 -9.31 -6.11
C GLU A 134 5.48 -9.97 -7.11
N ALA A 135 4.28 -10.37 -6.67
CA ALA A 135 3.29 -10.98 -7.54
C ALA A 135 2.78 -9.97 -8.57
N ALA A 136 3.27 -10.08 -9.80
CA ALA A 136 2.88 -9.19 -10.89
C ALA A 136 1.47 -9.52 -11.41
N ALA A 137 0.67 -8.47 -11.61
CA ALA A 137 -0.56 -8.52 -12.38
C ALA A 137 -0.29 -8.69 -13.88
N GLU A 138 -1.34 -8.65 -14.68
CA GLU A 138 -1.19 -8.52 -16.13
C GLU A 138 -0.32 -7.31 -16.46
N HIS A 139 0.45 -7.40 -17.55
CA HIS A 139 1.41 -6.37 -17.95
C HIS A 139 2.57 -6.11 -16.98
N GLY A 140 2.84 -7.00 -16.00
CA GLY A 140 4.06 -6.91 -15.18
C GLY A 140 3.98 -5.98 -13.98
N TYR A 141 2.82 -5.38 -13.70
CA TYR A 141 2.64 -4.49 -12.55
C TYR A 141 2.68 -5.24 -11.22
N THR A 142 3.70 -5.01 -10.41
CA THR A 142 3.71 -5.42 -8.99
C THR A 142 2.80 -4.52 -8.16
N PRO A 143 2.42 -4.93 -6.94
CA PRO A 143 1.75 -4.06 -5.96
C PRO A 143 2.43 -2.70 -5.78
N LEU A 144 3.77 -2.65 -5.75
CA LEU A 144 4.50 -1.38 -5.67
C LEU A 144 4.35 -0.57 -6.95
N ALA A 145 4.53 -1.17 -8.13
CA ALA A 145 4.33 -0.48 -9.41
C ALA A 145 2.93 0.12 -9.49
N ARG A 146 1.91 -0.62 -9.06
CA ARG A 146 0.52 -0.13 -9.01
C ARG A 146 0.33 1.02 -8.02
N ALA A 147 0.96 0.96 -6.85
CA ALA A 147 0.89 2.04 -5.86
C ALA A 147 1.59 3.33 -6.34
N LEU A 148 2.67 3.20 -7.13
CA LEU A 148 3.36 4.32 -7.78
C LEU A 148 2.52 4.90 -8.94
N ASP A 149 1.80 4.03 -9.67
CA ASP A 149 0.94 4.40 -10.79
C ASP A 149 -0.33 5.14 -10.37
N LEU A 150 -0.89 4.79 -9.21
CA LEU A 150 -2.18 5.31 -8.79
C LEU A 150 -2.11 6.82 -8.50
N TYR A 151 -2.63 7.56 -9.47
CA TYR A 151 -2.74 9.00 -9.54
C TYR A 151 -4.23 9.39 -9.58
N PRO A 152 -4.69 10.50 -8.97
CA PRO A 152 -3.99 11.52 -8.17
C PRO A 152 -3.81 11.22 -6.66
N TYR A 153 -4.10 10.02 -6.16
CA TYR A 153 -4.31 9.80 -4.73
C TYR A 153 -3.03 9.76 -3.90
N ASN A 154 -3.07 10.23 -2.65
CA ASN A 154 -1.94 10.06 -1.74
C ASN A 154 -1.77 8.59 -1.37
N ASN A 155 -0.63 8.00 -1.74
CA ASN A 155 -0.30 6.60 -1.50
C ASN A 155 0.99 6.45 -0.71
N MET A 156 1.52 7.55 -0.17
CA MET A 156 2.84 7.56 0.45
C MET A 156 2.94 6.55 1.59
N GLU A 157 1.96 6.50 2.48
CA GLU A 157 1.99 5.54 3.60
C GLU A 157 1.90 4.08 3.13
N PHE A 158 1.13 3.81 2.07
CA PHE A 158 1.06 2.45 1.51
C PHE A 158 2.37 2.06 0.80
N ILE A 159 3.01 3.00 0.08
CA ILE A 159 4.34 2.79 -0.50
C ILE A 159 5.37 2.52 0.62
N ARG A 160 5.34 3.31 1.70
CA ARG A 160 6.21 3.10 2.87
C ARG A 160 5.97 1.74 3.51
N LEU A 161 4.71 1.30 3.65
CA LEU A 161 4.35 -0.03 4.14
C LEU A 161 4.99 -1.13 3.27
N LEU A 162 4.81 -1.08 1.96
CA LEU A 162 5.39 -2.06 1.03
C LEU A 162 6.92 -2.11 1.13
N LEU A 163 7.59 -0.95 1.12
CA LEU A 163 9.04 -0.86 1.24
C LEU A 163 9.55 -1.34 2.60
N ARG A 164 8.84 -1.01 3.69
CA ARG A 164 9.13 -1.48 5.04
C ARG A 164 9.05 -3.00 5.13
N ARG A 165 8.13 -3.61 4.40
CA ARG A 165 7.92 -5.06 4.33
C ARG A 165 8.80 -5.75 3.29
N GLY A 166 9.66 -5.00 2.59
CA GLY A 166 10.70 -5.55 1.73
C GLY A 166 10.34 -5.64 0.25
N ALA A 167 9.30 -4.94 -0.21
CA ALA A 167 8.98 -4.85 -1.64
C ALA A 167 10.18 -4.31 -2.44
N SER A 168 10.44 -4.95 -3.58
CA SER A 168 11.50 -4.57 -4.51
C SER A 168 11.16 -3.28 -5.23
N LEU A 169 12.15 -2.40 -5.35
CA LEU A 169 12.07 -1.22 -6.25
C LEU A 169 12.27 -1.60 -7.72
N ASP A 170 12.62 -2.85 -8.00
CA ASP A 170 12.76 -3.40 -9.34
C ASP A 170 11.66 -4.44 -9.57
N PHE A 171 10.75 -4.13 -10.49
CA PHE A 171 9.60 -4.96 -10.86
C PHE A 171 9.63 -5.27 -12.36
N PRO A 172 8.94 -6.31 -12.87
CA PRO A 172 8.91 -6.63 -14.31
C PRO A 172 8.57 -5.41 -15.17
N GLU A 173 9.02 -5.43 -16.43
CA GLU A 173 8.77 -4.33 -17.36
C GLU A 173 7.26 -4.15 -17.56
N CYS A 174 6.72 -3.02 -17.11
CA CYS A 174 5.36 -2.62 -17.43
C CYS A 174 5.31 -2.25 -18.91
N SER A 175 4.58 -3.04 -19.71
CA SER A 175 4.67 -3.07 -21.19
C SER A 175 4.31 -1.76 -21.91
N GLU A 176 3.90 -0.71 -21.19
CA GLU A 176 3.45 0.54 -21.80
C GLU A 176 4.52 1.65 -21.84
N VAL A 177 5.63 1.59 -21.09
CA VAL A 177 6.39 2.84 -20.85
C VAL A 177 7.93 2.73 -20.84
N LEU A 178 8.55 1.57 -20.61
CA LEU A 178 9.99 1.52 -20.29
C LEU A 178 10.82 0.67 -21.25
N SER A 179 10.92 1.07 -22.53
CA SER A 179 11.91 0.46 -23.42
C SER A 179 13.32 0.97 -23.10
N GLY A 180 14.14 0.08 -22.56
CA GLY A 180 15.60 0.22 -22.58
C GLY A 180 16.24 1.19 -21.58
N VAL A 181 16.14 0.91 -20.26
CA VAL A 181 17.23 1.03 -19.25
C VAL A 181 16.83 0.12 -18.07
N THR A 182 17.62 -0.91 -17.78
CA THR A 182 17.26 -1.99 -16.82
C THR A 182 17.60 -1.72 -15.36
N ARG A 183 18.19 -0.57 -15.01
CA ARG A 183 18.50 -0.20 -13.63
C ARG A 183 17.53 0.89 -13.16
N ASN A 184 17.04 0.78 -11.92
CA ASN A 184 16.16 1.78 -11.28
C ASN A 184 14.75 1.85 -11.87
N ARG A 185 14.02 0.72 -11.90
CA ARG A 185 12.72 0.66 -12.58
C ARG A 185 11.65 1.56 -11.95
N ALA A 186 11.59 1.62 -10.61
CA ALA A 186 10.68 2.56 -9.92
C ALA A 186 10.98 4.03 -10.24
N GLU A 187 12.26 4.42 -10.30
CA GLU A 187 12.68 5.78 -10.62
C GLU A 187 12.37 6.14 -12.07
N ALA A 188 12.70 5.25 -13.01
CA ALA A 188 12.41 5.44 -14.42
C ALA A 188 10.90 5.55 -14.67
N PHE A 189 10.11 4.72 -13.98
CA PHE A 189 8.65 4.77 -14.01
C PHE A 189 8.13 6.14 -13.57
N MET A 190 8.56 6.65 -12.41
CA MET A 190 8.12 7.98 -11.96
C MET A 190 8.65 9.14 -12.79
N GLN A 191 9.86 9.02 -13.35
CA GLN A 191 10.38 10.04 -14.28
C GLN A 191 9.55 10.11 -15.57
N SER A 192 9.07 8.96 -16.06
CA SER A 192 8.18 8.91 -17.22
C SER A 192 6.84 9.58 -16.91
N GLN A 193 6.30 9.38 -15.71
CA GLN A 193 5.11 10.08 -15.23
C GLN A 193 5.33 11.59 -15.16
N LEU A 194 6.44 12.06 -14.55
CA LEU A 194 6.79 13.48 -14.51
C LEU A 194 6.90 14.08 -15.91
N ARG A 195 7.51 13.35 -16.85
CA ARG A 195 7.59 13.78 -18.25
C ARG A 195 6.20 13.93 -18.86
N TRP A 196 5.28 13.01 -18.58
CA TRP A 196 3.91 13.08 -19.05
C TRP A 196 3.16 14.27 -18.43
N PHE A 197 3.28 14.45 -17.11
CA PHE A 197 2.65 15.57 -16.39
C PHE A 197 3.24 16.93 -16.74
N ALA A 198 4.50 17.02 -17.20
CA ALA A 198 5.07 18.27 -17.69
C ALA A 198 4.32 18.83 -18.91
N PHE A 199 3.50 18.02 -19.59
CA PHE A 199 2.59 18.46 -20.66
C PHE A 199 1.17 18.78 -20.17
N SER A 200 0.88 18.64 -18.86
CA SER A 200 -0.43 18.89 -18.25
C SER A 200 -0.34 19.96 -17.16
N ASP A 201 -1.31 20.86 -17.04
CA ASP A 201 -1.34 21.98 -16.06
C ASP A 201 -1.54 21.56 -14.58
N GLY A 202 -1.16 20.33 -14.18
CA GLY A 202 -1.36 19.76 -12.84
C GLY A 202 -0.16 19.95 -11.90
N GLU A 203 -0.02 21.11 -11.26
CA GLU A 203 1.12 21.39 -10.35
C GLU A 203 1.12 20.53 -9.07
N GLU A 204 -0.05 20.26 -8.49
CA GLU A 204 -0.18 19.39 -7.30
C GLU A 204 0.28 17.95 -7.55
N ASP A 205 0.18 17.53 -8.80
CA ASP A 205 0.39 16.17 -9.24
C ASP A 205 1.87 15.88 -9.46
N ILE A 206 2.56 16.86 -10.03
CA ILE A 206 4.02 16.91 -10.12
C ILE A 206 4.63 16.80 -8.72
N ASN A 207 4.15 17.58 -7.75
CA ASN A 207 4.68 17.56 -6.37
C ASN A 207 4.55 16.18 -5.71
N ARG A 208 3.41 15.49 -5.90
CA ARG A 208 3.20 14.14 -5.34
C ARG A 208 4.11 13.10 -5.98
N VAL A 209 4.29 13.15 -7.30
CA VAL A 209 5.20 12.23 -8.01
C VAL A 209 6.66 12.53 -7.63
N GLU A 210 7.03 13.81 -7.48
CA GLU A 210 8.35 14.19 -6.96
C GLU A 210 8.60 13.66 -5.55
N GLU A 211 7.62 13.74 -4.66
CA GLU A 211 7.75 13.21 -3.30
C GLU A 211 8.03 11.70 -3.31
N ARG A 212 7.27 10.94 -4.11
CA ARG A 212 7.49 9.49 -4.29
C ARG A 212 8.86 9.21 -4.88
N LEU A 213 9.28 9.99 -5.87
CA LEU A 213 10.58 9.86 -6.52
C LEU A 213 11.72 10.13 -5.53
N ARG A 214 11.59 11.15 -4.68
CA ARG A 214 12.55 11.44 -3.59
C ARG A 214 12.65 10.27 -2.61
N LEU A 215 11.53 9.64 -2.25
CA LEU A 215 11.54 8.47 -1.37
C LEU A 215 12.28 7.29 -2.00
N VAL A 216 11.89 6.89 -3.21
CA VAL A 216 12.48 5.72 -3.90
C VAL A 216 13.96 5.94 -4.16
N THR A 217 14.36 7.11 -4.66
CA THR A 217 15.78 7.44 -4.90
C THR A 217 16.59 7.39 -3.61
N ALA A 218 16.04 7.86 -2.48
CA ALA A 218 16.72 7.81 -1.19
C ALA A 218 16.82 6.37 -0.64
N VAL A 219 15.78 5.55 -0.80
CA VAL A 219 15.79 4.13 -0.41
C VAL A 219 16.80 3.34 -1.25
N ARG A 220 16.85 3.60 -2.56
CA ARG A 220 17.84 3.05 -3.49
C ARG A 220 19.26 3.43 -3.09
N ALA A 221 19.52 4.70 -2.83
CA ALA A 221 20.83 5.20 -2.41
C ALA A 221 21.29 4.57 -1.09
N ALA A 222 20.35 4.25 -0.19
CA ALA A 222 20.65 3.55 1.05
C ALA A 222 20.82 2.02 0.87
N GLY A 223 20.33 1.46 -0.24
CA GLY A 223 20.36 0.03 -0.59
C GLY A 223 19.24 -0.82 0.02
N SER A 224 18.52 -0.33 1.03
CA SER A 224 17.34 -0.99 1.60
C SER A 224 16.54 -0.02 2.46
N TRP A 225 15.26 -0.31 2.71
CA TRP A 225 14.43 0.46 3.64
C TRP A 225 15.07 0.58 5.03
N LYS A 226 15.57 -0.53 5.57
CA LYS A 226 16.23 -0.55 6.89
C LYS A 226 17.48 0.31 6.94
N SER A 227 18.24 0.38 5.84
CA SER A 227 19.40 1.27 5.74
C SER A 227 18.96 2.73 5.63
N TYR A 228 17.93 3.01 4.83
CA TYR A 228 17.35 4.34 4.65
C TYR A 228 16.90 4.95 5.98
N CYS A 229 16.13 4.21 6.79
CA CYS A 229 15.70 4.66 8.13
C CYS A 229 16.87 4.93 9.07
N ARG A 230 18.05 4.32 8.85
CA ARG A 230 19.25 4.54 9.66
C ARG A 230 20.13 5.67 9.15
N THR A 231 19.92 6.14 7.92
CA THR A 231 20.75 7.17 7.30
C THR A 231 20.75 8.48 8.09
N PRO A 232 19.61 9.02 8.56
CA PRO A 232 19.60 10.23 9.38
C PRO A 232 20.43 10.07 10.65
N HIS A 233 20.26 8.97 11.39
CA HIS A 233 21.05 8.67 12.58
C HIS A 233 22.54 8.63 12.29
N LYS A 234 22.96 7.89 11.25
CA LYS A 234 24.37 7.82 10.84
C LYS A 234 24.92 9.21 10.53
N SER A 235 24.17 10.03 9.79
CA SER A 235 24.56 11.40 9.46
C SER A 235 24.72 12.26 10.71
N LEU A 236 23.84 12.13 11.71
CA LEU A 236 23.94 12.87 12.97
C LEU A 236 25.14 12.42 13.81
N VAL A 237 25.43 11.12 13.84
CA VAL A 237 26.65 10.58 14.49
C VAL A 237 27.89 11.16 13.84
N VAL A 238 27.97 11.09 12.51
CA VAL A 238 29.10 11.61 11.74
C VAL A 238 29.24 13.12 11.97
N PHE A 239 28.13 13.86 11.95
CA PHE A 239 28.11 15.29 12.17
C PHE A 239 28.61 15.67 13.56
N ARG A 240 28.16 15.00 14.63
CA ARG A 240 28.70 15.17 15.99
C ARG A 240 30.19 14.91 16.04
N SER A 241 30.64 13.86 15.37
CA SER A 241 32.05 13.50 15.28
C SER A 241 32.89 14.55 14.53
N LEU A 242 32.34 15.17 13.49
CA LEU A 242 32.97 16.26 12.75
C LEU A 242 33.03 17.53 13.58
N LEU A 243 31.97 17.85 14.33
CA LEU A 243 31.94 19.00 15.24
C LEU A 243 32.98 18.87 16.34
N ALA A 244 33.07 17.72 17.01
CA ALA A 244 34.05 17.47 18.05
C ALA A 244 35.51 17.59 17.56
N ARG A 245 35.75 17.38 16.26
CA ARG A 245 37.08 17.52 15.63
C ARG A 245 37.30 18.89 14.99
N GLY A 246 36.35 19.82 15.09
CA GLY A 246 36.43 21.13 14.42
C GLY A 246 36.40 21.05 12.89
N ARG A 247 35.95 19.93 12.31
CA ARG A 247 35.92 19.68 10.86
C ARG A 247 34.55 19.93 10.23
N ALA A 248 33.54 20.24 11.02
CA ALA A 248 32.23 20.61 10.52
C ALA A 248 32.29 22.01 9.87
N ARG A 249 31.89 22.11 8.60
CA ARG A 249 31.80 23.40 7.91
C ARG A 249 30.61 24.19 8.44
N ARG A 250 30.83 25.43 8.88
CA ARG A 250 29.74 26.40 9.09
C ARG A 250 29.21 26.85 7.73
N ARG A 251 27.89 26.77 7.54
CA ARG A 251 27.19 27.51 6.48
C ARG A 251 26.67 28.81 7.08
N PRO A 252 27.01 29.99 6.52
CA PRO A 252 26.52 31.28 7.00
C PRO A 252 25.05 31.58 6.60
N LEU A 253 24.30 30.59 6.13
CA LEU A 253 23.01 30.75 5.43
C LEU A 253 21.81 31.07 6.33
N TRP A 254 22.01 31.27 7.64
CA TRP A 254 20.92 31.49 8.58
C TRP A 254 21.33 32.56 9.60
N ASP A 255 20.61 33.68 9.62
CA ASP A 255 20.76 34.74 10.63
C ASP A 255 20.21 34.33 12.00
N GLN A 256 19.51 33.20 12.10
CA GLN A 256 18.99 32.72 13.36
C GLN A 256 20.02 31.87 14.14
N PRO A 257 20.16 32.10 15.46
CA PRO A 257 21.03 31.29 16.28
C PRO A 257 20.57 29.84 16.30
N THR A 258 21.51 28.90 16.31
CA THR A 258 21.18 27.47 16.44
C THR A 258 20.42 27.23 17.73
N PRO A 259 19.26 26.53 17.70
CA PRO A 259 18.47 26.24 18.90
C PRO A 259 19.33 25.65 20.02
N HIS A 260 19.16 26.17 21.24
CA HIS A 260 20.00 25.80 22.39
C HIS A 260 19.99 24.28 22.67
N ALA A 261 18.86 23.61 22.43
CA ALA A 261 18.74 22.16 22.55
C ALA A 261 19.70 21.42 21.60
N LEU A 262 19.83 21.87 20.34
CA LEU A 262 20.76 21.29 19.37
C LEU A 262 22.21 21.60 19.76
N VAL A 263 22.50 22.81 20.24
CA VAL A 263 23.85 23.16 20.72
C VAL A 263 24.29 22.20 21.85
N ARG A 264 23.45 21.97 22.86
CA ARG A 264 23.74 21.01 23.93
C ARG A 264 23.82 19.57 23.43
N LEU A 265 22.93 19.17 22.53
CA LEU A 265 22.88 17.81 21.99
C LEU A 265 24.13 17.47 21.18
N PHE A 266 24.79 18.45 20.57
CA PHE A 266 26.02 18.26 19.79
C PHE A 266 27.30 18.71 20.52
N ASP A 267 27.19 19.12 21.78
CA ASP A 267 28.33 19.51 22.60
C ASP A 267 29.26 18.30 22.85
N PRO A 268 30.59 18.43 22.62
CA PRO A 268 31.55 17.36 22.85
C PRO A 268 31.60 16.86 24.31
N SER A 269 31.24 17.70 25.28
CA SER A 269 31.19 17.32 26.70
C SER A 269 30.00 16.42 27.05
N LEU A 270 28.96 16.37 26.20
CA LEU A 270 27.81 15.49 26.43
C LEU A 270 28.24 14.02 26.34
N PRO A 271 27.93 13.17 27.34
CA PRO A 271 28.27 11.75 27.27
C PRO A 271 27.60 11.06 26.08
N ASN A 272 28.34 10.18 25.40
CA ASN A 272 27.85 9.42 24.26
C ASN A 272 26.57 8.63 24.59
N GLY A 273 26.46 8.06 25.80
CA GLY A 273 25.25 7.34 26.23
C GLY A 273 23.98 8.17 26.16
N VAL A 274 24.04 9.45 26.54
CA VAL A 274 22.88 10.37 26.49
C VAL A 274 22.52 10.67 25.03
N PHE A 275 23.52 10.96 24.20
CA PHE A 275 23.31 11.19 22.77
C PHE A 275 22.69 9.96 22.07
N TRP A 276 23.17 8.75 22.40
CA TRP A 276 22.60 7.50 21.88
C TRP A 276 21.17 7.28 22.33
N HIS A 277 20.83 7.65 23.56
CA HIS A 277 19.47 7.49 24.07
C HIS A 277 18.47 8.42 23.37
N VAL A 278 18.88 9.67 23.09
CA VAL A 278 18.08 10.60 22.27
C VAL A 278 17.91 10.05 20.85
N LEU A 279 18.98 9.53 20.26
CA LEU A 279 18.92 8.92 18.94
C LEU A 279 18.09 7.63 18.89
N SER A 280 18.07 6.82 19.95
CA SER A 280 17.25 5.62 20.01
C SER A 280 15.77 5.93 20.11
N TYR A 281 15.39 7.00 20.83
CA TYR A 281 14.01 7.47 20.85
C TYR A 281 13.50 7.79 19.43
N TRP A 282 14.33 8.42 18.59
CA TRP A 282 14.00 8.69 17.19
C TRP A 282 13.93 7.43 16.29
N ARG A 283 14.27 6.23 16.79
CA ARG A 283 14.05 4.97 16.07
C ARG A 283 12.68 4.35 16.31
N GLU A 284 12.07 4.60 17.47
CA GLU A 284 10.81 3.96 17.86
C GLU A 284 9.59 4.62 17.22
N THR A 285 9.74 5.85 16.74
CA THR A 285 8.67 6.66 16.13
C THR A 285 8.63 6.59 14.59
N GLY A 286 9.28 5.62 13.94
CA GLY A 286 9.49 5.59 12.47
C GLY A 286 9.22 4.26 11.78
#